data_AF-A0A2H0AT21-F1
#
_entry.id   AF-A0A2H0AT21-F1
#
_cell.length_a   1.000
_cell.length_b   1.000
_cell.length_c   1.000
_cell.angle_alpha   90.00
_cell.angle_beta   90.00
_cell.angle_gamma   90.00
#
_symmetry.space_group_name_H-M   'P 1'
#
loop_
_entity.id
_entity.type
_entity.pdbx_description
1 polymer ?
#
loop_
_entity_poly.entity_id
_entity_poly.type
_entity_poly.pdbx_seq_one_letter_code
_entity_poly.pdbx_strand_id
1 'polypeptide(L)'
;MGLRSRTGGKSVKAVLDTLTNQDNRREQGSKTLHPPLPDETGLGMRKWIFAVLAVYVLLFIVPLGVRPLVIPDETRYAEIPREMIETGDWVVPRLNGIRYFEKPVMGYWLSAVSIVLFGENEFAARLPAALSVGLTSLIVFLLVACRGAGKQVALIASFIYLTFAEVFGVGTFNVLDSQLTLFLTAACASFLCAFLSSEAKTRFLWLSFTGIFCGLAFLTKGFLAFAVPTLAAAPFLLLQRKARSLFSMPWIPILFAAFTCLPWAVLIAQREPTFWHYFFWVEHVRRFFSDNPQHPQPFWYFAALLPLLSFPWSLFAPAAVAWYRKTKGRDILIRFSLCWFVFPFLFFSASKGKLATYVLPCLPPLAILIANGLNGYLEGGRRRLFSFFALSSSALAAAGAVVVIILVLFPFSKLTLFGPSELWKQLLIAFTLTTWAILAFLAGRLKERKTVLVLIAAAPLLAYFSTHFILPEGIEARKAPGAFIERHGIEIPEGAVVVSDEALAASVCWYLKRSDVHLLLDGGELEHGLTYPDSVQRLLNLDGFKSLTLKSDAGGVVLFADSRFYARTALPPPKEVKTEGRFTIAIYNSTK
;
A
#
# COMPACT_ATOMS: atom_id res chain seq x y z
N MET A 1 67.75 51.09 -21.26
CA MET A 1 66.32 51.49 -21.33
C MET A 1 65.78 50.89 -22.63
N GLY A 2 65.09 49.74 -22.68
CA GLY A 2 63.82 49.35 -22.02
C GLY A 2 62.66 49.90 -22.88
N LEU A 3 61.75 49.14 -23.52
CA LEU A 3 61.24 47.77 -23.35
C LEU A 3 60.68 47.24 -24.70
N ARG A 4 60.77 45.93 -24.92
CA ARG A 4 60.15 45.17 -26.03
C ARG A 4 58.69 44.84 -25.71
N SER A 5 57.76 45.07 -26.63
CA SER A 5 56.40 44.54 -26.59
C SER A 5 56.32 43.19 -27.34
N ARG A 6 55.72 42.18 -26.70
CA ARG A 6 55.33 40.89 -27.29
C ARG A 6 53.83 40.70 -27.04
N THR A 7 53.01 40.88 -28.05
CA THR A 7 51.59 40.50 -28.04
C THR A 7 51.42 39.19 -28.81
N GLY A 8 51.30 38.08 -28.08
CA GLY A 8 50.99 36.76 -28.63
C GLY A 8 49.47 36.56 -28.70
N GLY A 9 48.90 36.63 -29.90
CA GLY A 9 47.53 36.24 -30.17
C GLY A 9 47.36 34.73 -29.98
N LYS A 10 46.52 34.33 -29.02
CA LYS A 10 46.06 32.94 -28.94
C LYS A 10 45.12 32.70 -30.11
N SER A 11 45.52 31.81 -31.02
CA SER A 11 44.70 31.35 -32.15
C SER A 11 43.30 30.95 -31.67
N VAL A 12 42.26 31.40 -32.38
CA VAL A 12 40.85 31.03 -32.18
C VAL A 12 40.68 29.50 -32.15
N LYS A 13 41.56 28.77 -32.83
CA LYS A 13 41.63 27.30 -32.80
C LYS A 13 41.98 26.75 -31.41
N ALA A 14 42.86 27.40 -30.65
CA ALA A 14 43.22 26.98 -29.29
C ALA A 14 42.09 27.24 -28.28
N VAL A 15 41.27 28.28 -28.49
CA VAL A 15 40.08 28.55 -27.66
C VAL A 15 38.98 27.54 -27.98
N LEU A 16 38.76 27.25 -29.27
CA LEU A 16 37.84 26.22 -29.72
C LEU A 16 38.25 24.84 -29.20
N ASP A 17 39.52 24.43 -29.34
CA ASP A 17 40.02 23.15 -28.84
C ASP A 17 39.94 23.01 -27.31
N THR A 18 39.94 24.13 -26.57
CA THR A 18 39.73 24.13 -25.11
C THR A 18 38.25 23.97 -24.75
N LEU A 19 37.33 24.51 -25.57
CA LEU A 19 35.89 24.36 -25.41
C LEU A 19 35.42 22.94 -25.82
N THR A 20 35.94 22.38 -26.91
CA THR A 20 35.68 20.97 -27.28
C THR A 20 36.28 19.98 -26.27
N ASN A 21 37.42 20.29 -25.65
CA ASN A 21 37.95 19.46 -24.55
C ASN A 21 37.16 19.59 -23.25
N GLN A 22 36.52 20.74 -22.97
CA GLN A 22 35.63 20.89 -21.82
C GLN A 22 34.30 20.15 -22.02
N ASP A 23 33.75 20.15 -23.23
CA ASP A 23 32.55 19.36 -23.54
C ASP A 23 32.84 17.85 -23.59
N ASN A 24 34.00 17.42 -24.13
CA ASN A 24 34.43 16.02 -24.04
C ASN A 24 34.68 15.55 -22.58
N ARG A 25 35.12 16.44 -21.68
CA ARG A 25 35.24 16.12 -20.25
C ARG A 25 33.89 16.10 -19.52
N ARG A 26 32.90 16.86 -19.99
CA ARG A 26 31.51 16.82 -19.46
C ARG A 26 30.78 15.57 -19.93
N GLU A 27 30.97 15.12 -21.17
CA GLU A 27 30.44 13.84 -21.65
C GLU A 27 31.11 12.63 -20.96
N GLN A 28 32.40 12.72 -20.65
CA GLN A 28 33.09 11.66 -19.87
C GLN A 28 32.67 11.60 -18.39
N GLY A 29 32.01 12.64 -17.85
CA GLY A 29 31.45 12.65 -16.50
C GLY A 29 30.16 11.84 -16.34
N SER A 30 29.54 11.41 -17.45
CA SER A 30 28.35 10.56 -17.49
C SER A 30 28.65 9.13 -17.94
N LYS A 31 29.87 8.63 -17.69
CA LYS A 31 30.13 7.19 -17.80
C LYS A 31 29.59 6.50 -16.55
N THR A 32 28.54 5.70 -16.73
CA THR A 32 28.19 4.63 -15.77
C THR A 32 29.47 3.89 -15.40
N LEU A 33 29.72 3.71 -14.10
CA LEU A 33 30.96 3.12 -13.56
C LEU A 33 31.14 1.62 -13.89
N HIS A 34 30.34 1.10 -14.82
CA HIS A 34 30.31 -0.30 -15.21
C HIS A 34 30.25 -0.42 -16.74
N PRO A 35 31.11 -1.24 -17.37
CA PRO A 35 30.79 -1.78 -18.68
C PRO A 35 29.49 -2.58 -18.57
N PRO A 36 28.58 -2.54 -19.57
CA PRO A 36 27.45 -3.46 -19.60
C PRO A 36 28.01 -4.89 -19.52
N LEU A 37 27.44 -5.70 -18.62
CA LEU A 37 27.71 -7.13 -18.59
C LEU A 37 27.42 -7.71 -19.99
N PRO A 38 28.12 -8.79 -20.41
CA PRO A 38 27.79 -9.47 -21.65
C PRO A 38 26.29 -9.77 -21.63
N ASP A 39 25.59 -9.38 -22.69
CA ASP A 39 24.18 -9.69 -22.89
C ASP A 39 23.99 -11.19 -22.63
N GLU A 40 23.33 -11.54 -21.51
CA GLU A 40 22.61 -12.80 -21.46
C GLU A 40 21.72 -12.79 -22.68
N THR A 41 21.88 -13.77 -23.57
CA THR A 41 21.08 -13.92 -24.79
C THR A 41 19.63 -13.53 -24.50
N GLY A 42 18.98 -12.76 -25.39
CA GLY A 42 17.64 -12.21 -25.13
C GLY A 42 16.60 -13.24 -24.66
N LEU A 43 16.84 -14.53 -24.93
CA LEU A 43 16.08 -15.68 -24.45
C LEU A 43 16.17 -15.90 -22.92
N GLY A 44 17.33 -15.73 -22.29
CA GLY A 44 17.51 -15.91 -20.85
C GLY A 44 16.77 -14.85 -20.03
N MET A 45 16.83 -13.59 -20.47
CA MET A 45 16.19 -12.46 -19.80
C MET A 45 14.66 -12.51 -19.87
N ARG A 46 14.09 -12.97 -20.99
CA ARG A 46 12.65 -13.19 -21.13
C ARG A 46 12.14 -14.16 -20.07
N LYS A 47 12.85 -15.27 -19.82
CA LYS A 47 12.46 -16.26 -18.80
C LYS A 47 12.33 -15.64 -17.41
N TRP A 48 13.24 -14.75 -17.04
CA TRP A 48 13.19 -14.08 -15.74
C TRP A 48 12.06 -13.06 -15.62
N ILE A 49 11.76 -12.31 -16.68
CA ILE A 49 10.60 -11.41 -16.72
C ILE A 49 9.31 -12.23 -16.54
N PHE A 50 9.19 -13.35 -17.26
CA PHE A 50 8.06 -14.27 -17.09
C PHE A 50 8.01 -14.87 -15.68
N ALA A 51 9.15 -15.17 -15.05
CA ALA A 51 9.17 -15.66 -13.69
C ALA A 51 8.65 -14.63 -12.67
N VAL A 52 9.08 -13.36 -12.77
CA VAL A 52 8.57 -12.28 -11.90
C VAL A 52 7.08 -12.04 -12.14
N LEU A 53 6.64 -12.07 -13.40
CA LEU A 53 5.23 -11.95 -13.75
C LEU A 53 4.41 -13.13 -13.20
N ALA A 54 4.92 -14.35 -13.31
CA ALA A 54 4.27 -15.54 -12.77
C ALA A 54 4.16 -15.45 -11.24
N VAL A 55 5.21 -15.00 -10.55
CA VAL A 55 5.17 -14.73 -9.10
C VAL A 55 4.09 -13.71 -8.76
N TYR A 56 4.03 -12.59 -9.49
CA TYR A 56 2.99 -11.59 -9.29
C TYR A 56 1.59 -12.18 -9.47
N VAL A 57 1.34 -12.88 -10.58
CA VAL A 57 0.02 -13.47 -10.88
C VAL A 57 -0.37 -14.51 -9.83
N LEU A 58 0.54 -15.41 -9.45
CA LEU A 58 0.28 -16.47 -8.48
C LEU A 58 0.04 -15.92 -7.06
N LEU A 59 0.77 -14.88 -6.65
CA LEU A 59 0.64 -14.34 -5.30
C LEU A 59 -0.51 -13.33 -5.15
N PHE A 60 -0.80 -12.54 -6.18
CA PHE A 60 -1.69 -11.37 -6.07
C PHE A 60 -2.96 -11.47 -6.90
N ILE A 61 -3.01 -12.25 -7.98
CA ILE A 61 -4.17 -12.26 -8.89
C ILE A 61 -4.98 -13.53 -8.70
N VAL A 62 -4.36 -14.70 -8.82
CA VAL A 62 -5.06 -16.01 -8.78
C VAL A 62 -5.84 -16.22 -7.48
N PRO A 63 -5.28 -15.99 -6.27
CA PRO A 63 -5.99 -16.26 -5.02
C PRO A 63 -6.80 -15.06 -4.50
N LEU A 64 -6.90 -13.96 -5.25
CA LEU A 64 -7.35 -12.67 -4.74
C LEU A 64 -8.79 -12.68 -4.20
N GLY A 65 -9.65 -13.56 -4.74
CA GLY A 65 -11.04 -13.74 -4.31
C GLY A 65 -11.27 -14.87 -3.30
N VAL A 66 -10.22 -15.58 -2.83
CA VAL A 66 -10.40 -16.82 -2.06
C VAL A 66 -10.94 -16.58 -0.65
N ARG A 67 -10.44 -15.56 0.04
CA ARG A 67 -10.82 -15.26 1.44
C ARG A 67 -11.95 -14.23 1.51
N PRO A 68 -12.82 -14.27 2.54
CA PRO A 68 -13.87 -13.28 2.72
C PRO A 68 -13.31 -11.88 3.01
N LEU A 69 -14.10 -10.84 2.76
CA LEU A 69 -13.75 -9.45 3.10
C LEU A 69 -13.69 -9.27 4.63
N VAL A 70 -12.68 -8.54 5.10
CA VAL A 70 -12.51 -8.25 6.52
C VAL A 70 -12.78 -6.79 6.89
N ILE A 71 -13.46 -6.60 8.03
CA ILE A 71 -13.80 -5.27 8.56
C ILE A 71 -12.61 -4.61 9.28
N PRO A 72 -12.55 -3.25 9.27
CA PRO A 72 -13.54 -2.34 8.68
C PRO A 72 -13.25 -1.96 7.22
N ASP A 73 -11.99 -1.97 6.80
CA ASP A 73 -11.58 -1.30 5.56
C ASP A 73 -12.10 -1.99 4.29
N GLU A 74 -12.08 -3.33 4.22
CA GLU A 74 -12.36 -3.99 2.94
C GLU A 74 -13.83 -3.87 2.51
N THR A 75 -14.76 -3.96 3.46
CA THR A 75 -16.19 -3.80 3.18
C THR A 75 -16.57 -2.35 2.98
N ARG A 76 -15.98 -1.42 3.76
CA ARG A 76 -16.11 0.03 3.54
C ARG A 76 -15.71 0.43 2.11
N TYR A 77 -14.52 0.03 1.69
CA TYR A 77 -13.99 0.36 0.37
C TYR A 77 -14.57 -0.50 -0.76
N ALA A 78 -15.40 -1.50 -0.46
CA ALA A 78 -16.23 -2.21 -1.43
C ALA A 78 -17.59 -1.52 -1.59
N GLU A 79 -18.19 -1.08 -0.47
CA GLU A 79 -19.52 -0.49 -0.43
C GLU A 79 -19.60 0.90 -1.05
N ILE A 80 -18.64 1.79 -0.76
CA ILE A 80 -18.64 3.16 -1.32
C ILE A 80 -18.69 3.12 -2.88
N PRO A 81 -17.84 2.32 -3.56
CA PRO A 81 -17.97 2.08 -5.00
C PRO A 81 -19.30 1.45 -5.44
N ARG A 82 -19.88 0.53 -4.66
CA ARG A 82 -21.16 -0.11 -4.98
C ARG A 82 -22.28 0.93 -5.07
N GLU A 83 -22.38 1.78 -4.05
CA GLU A 83 -23.35 2.89 -4.02
C GLU A 83 -23.11 3.90 -5.14
N MET A 84 -21.85 4.17 -5.47
CA MET A 84 -21.50 5.05 -6.59
C MET A 84 -22.01 4.52 -7.94
N ILE A 85 -21.93 3.19 -8.15
CA ILE A 85 -22.47 2.53 -9.34
C ILE A 85 -24.00 2.57 -9.32
N GLU A 86 -24.62 2.21 -8.19
CA GLU A 86 -26.08 2.15 -8.02
C GLU A 86 -26.75 3.51 -8.22
N THR A 87 -26.19 4.57 -7.62
CA THR A 87 -26.75 5.92 -7.67
C THR A 87 -26.37 6.70 -8.92
N GLY A 88 -25.28 6.31 -9.60
CA GLY A 88 -24.67 7.09 -10.68
C GLY A 88 -23.99 8.38 -10.23
N ASP A 89 -23.85 8.65 -8.92
CA ASP A 89 -23.13 9.82 -8.42
C ASP A 89 -21.64 9.53 -8.22
N TRP A 90 -20.83 9.87 -9.23
CA TRP A 90 -19.37 9.70 -9.21
C TRP A 90 -18.62 10.85 -8.53
N VAL A 91 -19.34 11.85 -7.99
CA VAL A 91 -18.74 13.04 -7.37
C VAL A 91 -18.76 12.95 -5.85
N VAL A 92 -19.90 12.61 -5.26
CA VAL A 92 -20.13 12.65 -3.80
C VAL A 92 -20.01 11.23 -3.21
N PRO A 93 -18.94 10.89 -2.47
CA PRO A 93 -18.83 9.58 -1.86
C PRO A 93 -19.87 9.39 -0.76
N ARG A 94 -20.52 8.23 -0.77
CA ARG A 94 -21.50 7.82 0.24
C ARG A 94 -21.15 6.44 0.78
N LEU A 95 -21.47 6.25 2.05
CA LEU A 95 -21.41 4.97 2.74
C LEU A 95 -22.70 4.84 3.55
N ASN A 96 -23.45 3.76 3.33
CA ASN A 96 -24.80 3.58 3.83
C ASN A 96 -25.74 4.75 3.44
N GLY A 97 -25.61 5.27 2.21
CA GLY A 97 -26.36 6.42 1.71
C GLY A 97 -25.96 7.77 2.33
N ILE A 98 -25.07 7.76 3.33
CA ILE A 98 -24.64 8.92 4.12
C ILE A 98 -23.33 9.46 3.55
N ARG A 99 -23.19 10.80 3.50
CA ARG A 99 -21.98 11.48 3.01
C ARG A 99 -20.72 11.00 3.75
N TYR A 100 -19.71 10.54 3.01
CA TYR A 100 -18.44 10.04 3.56
C TYR A 100 -17.25 10.84 3.02
N PHE A 101 -16.80 11.85 3.78
CA PHE A 101 -15.80 12.83 3.32
C PHE A 101 -14.40 12.63 3.90
N GLU A 102 -14.08 11.42 4.37
CA GLU A 102 -12.74 11.13 4.90
C GLU A 102 -11.65 11.05 3.83
N LYS A 103 -12.00 10.65 2.60
CA LYS A 103 -11.04 10.43 1.51
C LYS A 103 -11.59 10.95 0.18
N PRO A 104 -10.72 11.30 -0.79
CA PRO A 104 -11.16 11.71 -2.12
C PRO A 104 -11.44 10.50 -3.03
N VAL A 105 -11.94 10.76 -4.24
CA VAL A 105 -12.64 9.75 -5.06
C VAL A 105 -11.82 8.75 -5.86
N MET A 106 -10.53 8.99 -6.15
CA MET A 106 -9.79 8.18 -7.14
C MET A 106 -9.76 6.70 -6.78
N GLY A 107 -9.62 6.38 -5.49
CA GLY A 107 -9.63 5.00 -5.07
C GLY A 107 -10.99 4.32 -5.23
N TYR A 108 -12.06 5.08 -5.00
CA TYR A 108 -13.42 4.61 -5.23
C TYR A 108 -13.70 4.41 -6.72
N TRP A 109 -13.20 5.30 -7.58
CA TRP A 109 -13.33 5.15 -9.04
C TRP A 109 -12.63 3.88 -9.54
N LEU A 110 -11.42 3.60 -9.09
CA LEU A 110 -10.71 2.38 -9.48
C LEU A 110 -11.45 1.12 -9.03
N SER A 111 -11.96 1.10 -7.80
CA SER A 111 -12.77 0.00 -7.29
C SER A 111 -14.11 -0.13 -8.00
N ALA A 112 -14.77 0.98 -8.34
CA ALA A 112 -16.03 0.98 -9.06
C ALA A 112 -15.86 0.43 -10.48
N VAL A 113 -14.81 0.86 -11.21
CA VAL A 113 -14.48 0.29 -12.53
C VAL A 113 -14.21 -1.21 -12.42
N SER A 114 -13.49 -1.64 -11.39
CA SER A 114 -13.23 -3.07 -11.16
C SER A 114 -14.53 -3.86 -10.92
N ILE A 115 -15.43 -3.34 -10.08
CA ILE A 115 -16.73 -3.96 -9.80
C ILE A 115 -17.62 -4.01 -11.05
N VAL A 116 -17.63 -2.95 -11.87
CA VAL A 116 -18.38 -2.95 -13.14
C VAL A 116 -17.86 -4.03 -14.11
N LEU A 117 -16.54 -4.26 -14.15
CA LEU A 117 -15.94 -5.22 -15.07
C LEU A 117 -16.02 -6.68 -14.59
N PHE A 118 -15.92 -6.91 -13.29
CA PHE A 118 -15.76 -8.26 -12.72
C PHE A 118 -16.87 -8.68 -11.75
N GLY A 119 -17.86 -7.81 -11.52
CA GLY A 119 -19.00 -8.04 -10.62
C GLY A 119 -18.72 -7.66 -9.16
N GLU A 120 -19.77 -7.68 -8.34
CA GLU A 120 -19.72 -7.34 -6.91
C GLU A 120 -19.22 -8.53 -6.07
N ASN A 121 -17.91 -8.78 -6.08
CA ASN A 121 -17.26 -9.86 -5.34
C ASN A 121 -15.91 -9.46 -4.75
N GLU A 122 -15.34 -10.33 -3.92
CA GLU A 122 -14.06 -10.19 -3.24
C GLU A 122 -12.90 -9.89 -4.19
N PHE A 123 -12.88 -10.56 -5.34
CA PHE A 123 -11.83 -10.38 -6.35
C PHE A 123 -11.86 -8.96 -6.92
N ALA A 124 -13.04 -8.51 -7.36
CA ALA A 124 -13.22 -7.19 -7.93
C ALA A 124 -12.89 -6.07 -6.93
N ALA A 125 -13.30 -6.23 -5.67
CA ALA A 125 -13.02 -5.25 -4.62
C ALA A 125 -11.50 -5.07 -4.38
N ARG A 126 -10.71 -6.14 -4.47
CA ARG A 126 -9.25 -6.11 -4.18
C ARG A 126 -8.38 -5.88 -5.40
N LEU A 127 -8.89 -6.11 -6.61
CA LEU A 127 -8.12 -6.02 -7.85
C LEU A 127 -7.37 -4.68 -8.03
N PRO A 128 -7.96 -3.50 -7.72
CA PRO A 128 -7.22 -2.23 -7.81
C PRO A 128 -5.96 -2.20 -6.95
N ALA A 129 -6.01 -2.77 -5.75
CA ALA A 129 -4.87 -2.83 -4.85
C ALA A 129 -3.79 -3.78 -5.38
N ALA A 130 -4.19 -4.96 -5.87
CA ALA A 130 -3.29 -5.93 -6.50
C ALA A 130 -2.62 -5.37 -7.77
N LEU A 131 -3.38 -4.71 -8.65
CA LEU A 131 -2.85 -4.04 -9.84
C LEU A 131 -1.86 -2.93 -9.46
N SER A 132 -2.13 -2.18 -8.39
CA SER A 132 -1.26 -1.09 -7.95
C SER A 132 0.11 -1.57 -7.48
N VAL A 133 0.19 -2.69 -6.75
CA VAL A 133 1.48 -3.28 -6.38
C VAL A 133 2.21 -3.87 -7.60
N GLY A 134 1.51 -4.48 -8.55
CA GLY A 134 2.09 -4.95 -9.81
C GLY A 134 2.69 -3.83 -10.66
N LEU A 135 1.94 -2.74 -10.84
CA LEU A 135 2.41 -1.55 -11.58
C LEU A 135 3.55 -0.84 -10.85
N THR A 136 3.53 -0.78 -9.52
CA THR A 136 4.64 -0.22 -8.74
C THR A 136 5.91 -1.05 -8.94
N SER A 137 5.79 -2.38 -8.91
CA SER A 137 6.89 -3.31 -9.22
C SER A 137 7.45 -3.07 -10.62
N LEU A 138 6.59 -2.87 -11.61
CA LEU A 138 7.00 -2.54 -12.98
C LEU A 138 7.74 -1.19 -13.05
N ILE A 139 7.31 -0.16 -12.33
CA ILE A 139 8.02 1.12 -12.29
C ILE A 139 9.40 0.95 -11.64
N VAL A 140 9.50 0.19 -10.54
CA VAL A 140 10.77 -0.15 -9.90
C VAL A 140 11.69 -0.89 -10.88
N PHE A 141 11.17 -1.88 -11.62
CA PHE A 141 11.88 -2.57 -12.69
C PHE A 141 12.45 -1.58 -13.71
N LEU A 142 11.59 -0.77 -14.32
CA LEU A 142 11.96 0.14 -15.40
C LEU A 142 12.99 1.18 -14.92
N LEU A 143 12.81 1.70 -13.70
CA LEU A 143 13.73 2.69 -13.13
C LEU A 143 15.13 2.11 -12.95
N VAL A 144 15.24 0.91 -12.38
CA VAL A 144 16.55 0.25 -12.18
C VAL A 144 17.14 -0.23 -13.50
N ALA A 145 16.32 -0.76 -14.42
CA ALA A 145 16.78 -1.27 -15.70
C ALA A 145 17.35 -0.16 -16.59
N CYS A 146 16.72 1.01 -16.61
CA CYS A 146 17.10 2.14 -17.46
C CYS A 146 18.12 3.08 -16.81
N ARG A 147 18.10 3.22 -15.47
CA ARG A 147 18.89 4.25 -14.76
C ARG A 147 19.84 3.68 -13.70
N GLY A 148 19.80 2.38 -13.44
CA GLY A 148 20.61 1.71 -12.43
C GLY A 148 21.58 0.68 -13.02
N ALA A 149 21.90 -0.34 -12.23
CA ALA A 149 22.89 -1.38 -12.55
C ALA A 149 22.41 -2.45 -13.56
N GLY A 150 21.39 -2.15 -14.37
CA GLY A 150 20.91 -3.01 -15.46
C GLY A 150 19.76 -3.96 -15.10
N LYS A 151 19.31 -4.72 -16.10
CA LYS A 151 18.06 -5.49 -16.06
C LYS A 151 18.05 -6.63 -15.04
N GLN A 152 19.19 -7.24 -14.74
CA GLN A 152 19.25 -8.29 -13.71
C GLN A 152 18.96 -7.72 -12.32
N VAL A 153 19.53 -6.56 -11.99
CA VAL A 153 19.28 -5.88 -10.71
C VAL A 153 17.85 -5.38 -10.64
N ALA A 154 17.28 -4.96 -11.77
CA ALA A 154 15.89 -4.58 -11.88
C ALA A 154 14.92 -5.72 -11.55
N LEU A 155 15.19 -6.94 -12.06
CA LEU A 155 14.40 -8.13 -11.73
C LEU A 155 14.44 -8.43 -10.23
N ILE A 156 15.64 -8.34 -9.61
CA ILE A 156 15.82 -8.53 -8.17
C ILE A 156 15.05 -7.46 -7.39
N ALA A 157 15.14 -6.19 -7.76
CA ALA A 157 14.40 -5.10 -7.10
C ALA A 157 12.88 -5.30 -7.16
N SER A 158 12.38 -5.73 -8.31
CA SER A 158 10.95 -6.00 -8.53
C SER A 158 10.48 -7.17 -7.67
N PHE A 159 11.27 -8.24 -7.62
CA PHE A 159 11.01 -9.39 -6.79
C PHE A 159 10.99 -9.04 -5.30
N ILE A 160 12.00 -8.31 -4.83
CA ILE A 160 12.11 -7.84 -3.44
C ILE A 160 10.88 -7.01 -3.06
N TYR A 161 10.49 -6.07 -3.92
CA TYR A 161 9.32 -5.25 -3.68
C TYR A 161 8.04 -6.08 -3.53
N LEU A 162 7.75 -6.97 -4.49
CA LEU A 162 6.57 -7.85 -4.46
C LEU A 162 6.55 -8.81 -3.27
N THR A 163 7.70 -9.08 -2.65
CA THR A 163 7.85 -10.03 -1.55
C THR A 163 8.26 -9.35 -0.23
N PHE A 164 8.09 -8.04 -0.11
CA PHE A 164 8.00 -7.42 1.21
C PHE A 164 6.67 -7.78 1.85
N ALA A 165 6.68 -8.18 3.13
CA ALA A 165 5.48 -8.58 3.86
C ALA A 165 4.36 -7.52 3.81
N GLU A 166 4.70 -6.24 3.92
CA GLU A 166 3.71 -5.15 3.84
C GLU A 166 3.13 -5.01 2.42
N VAL A 167 3.97 -5.10 1.37
CA VAL A 167 3.51 -5.03 -0.04
C VAL A 167 2.60 -6.21 -0.36
N PHE A 168 2.94 -7.40 0.14
CA PHE A 168 2.07 -8.57 0.03
C PHE A 168 0.73 -8.36 0.75
N GLY A 169 0.76 -7.85 1.99
CA GLY A 169 -0.46 -7.54 2.74
C GLY A 169 -1.35 -6.52 2.03
N VAL A 170 -0.84 -5.32 1.72
CA VAL A 170 -1.64 -4.26 1.09
C VAL A 170 -2.05 -4.56 -0.36
N GLY A 171 -1.37 -5.48 -1.03
CA GLY A 171 -1.76 -5.94 -2.37
C GLY A 171 -2.84 -7.02 -2.38
N THR A 172 -3.17 -7.59 -1.21
CA THR A 172 -4.17 -8.67 -1.05
C THR A 172 -5.36 -8.25 -0.20
N PHE A 173 -5.41 -6.97 0.20
CA PHE A 173 -6.52 -6.35 0.92
C PHE A 173 -7.09 -5.18 0.11
N ASN A 174 -8.40 -4.95 0.21
CA ASN A 174 -9.03 -3.78 -0.39
C ASN A 174 -8.73 -2.53 0.46
N VAL A 175 -7.62 -1.85 0.14
CA VAL A 175 -7.14 -0.64 0.80
C VAL A 175 -6.59 0.37 -0.21
N LEU A 176 -6.55 1.65 0.17
CA LEU A 176 -6.11 2.75 -0.70
C LEU A 176 -4.58 2.94 -0.74
N ASP A 177 -3.85 2.37 0.22
CA ASP A 177 -2.42 2.63 0.44
C ASP A 177 -1.54 2.16 -0.72
N SER A 178 -1.89 1.03 -1.35
CA SER A 178 -1.19 0.50 -2.53
C SER A 178 -1.36 1.40 -3.74
N GLN A 179 -2.56 1.95 -3.95
CA GLN A 179 -2.87 2.89 -5.03
C GLN A 179 -2.14 4.23 -4.85
N LEU A 180 -2.13 4.75 -3.62
CA LEU A 180 -1.33 5.93 -3.27
C LEU A 180 0.15 5.69 -3.57
N THR A 181 0.67 4.53 -3.15
CA THR A 181 2.08 4.16 -3.35
C THR A 181 2.43 4.06 -4.83
N LEU A 182 1.54 3.53 -5.67
CA LEU A 182 1.70 3.53 -7.13
C LEU A 182 1.90 4.95 -7.66
N PHE A 183 0.98 5.86 -7.36
CA PHE A 183 1.03 7.22 -7.89
C PHE A 183 2.22 8.00 -7.35
N LEU A 184 2.56 7.87 -6.07
CA LEU A 184 3.77 8.47 -5.49
C LEU A 184 5.06 7.91 -6.12
N THR A 185 5.12 6.61 -6.39
CA THR A 185 6.25 5.97 -7.06
C THR A 185 6.39 6.47 -8.48
N ALA A 186 5.29 6.56 -9.22
CA ALA A 186 5.27 7.10 -10.57
C ALA A 186 5.70 8.58 -10.60
N ALA A 187 5.27 9.39 -9.63
CA ALA A 187 5.67 10.78 -9.49
C ALA A 187 7.18 10.93 -9.22
N CYS A 188 7.72 10.17 -8.26
CA CYS A 188 9.15 10.16 -7.92
C CYS A 188 10.02 9.65 -9.08
N ALA A 189 9.60 8.58 -9.77
CA ALA A 189 10.30 8.05 -10.94
C ALA A 189 10.30 9.06 -12.10
N SER A 190 9.15 9.68 -12.38
CA SER A 190 9.04 10.73 -13.41
C SER A 190 9.90 11.94 -13.08
N PHE A 191 9.96 12.35 -11.81
CA PHE A 191 10.82 13.44 -11.37
C PHE A 191 12.30 13.13 -11.63
N LEU A 192 12.76 11.91 -11.30
CA LEU A 192 14.14 11.51 -11.57
C LEU A 192 14.42 11.48 -13.08
N CYS A 193 13.49 10.99 -13.90
CA CYS A 193 13.62 11.03 -15.35
C CYS A 193 13.70 12.47 -15.89
N ALA A 194 12.88 13.39 -15.38
CA ALA A 194 12.95 14.81 -15.72
C ALA A 194 14.31 15.42 -15.34
N PHE A 195 14.81 15.11 -14.14
CA PHE A 195 16.09 15.60 -13.65
C PHE A 195 17.27 15.16 -14.52
N LEU A 196 17.23 13.93 -15.02
CA LEU A 196 18.27 13.32 -15.86
C LEU A 196 18.16 13.72 -17.34
N SER A 197 17.07 14.36 -17.75
CA SER A 197 16.84 14.75 -19.14
C SER A 197 17.58 16.05 -19.49
N SER A 198 18.37 16.01 -20.56
CA SER A 198 19.04 17.19 -21.14
C SER A 198 18.14 17.97 -22.09
N GLU A 199 17.25 17.28 -22.80
CA GLU A 199 16.31 17.88 -23.74
C GLU A 199 15.12 18.54 -23.03
N ALA A 200 14.81 19.79 -23.40
CA ALA A 200 13.72 20.56 -22.79
C ALA A 200 12.34 19.90 -22.97
N LYS A 201 12.03 19.33 -24.14
CA LYS A 201 10.74 18.68 -24.41
C LYS A 201 10.55 17.43 -23.56
N THR A 202 11.55 16.55 -23.56
CA THR A 202 11.55 15.33 -22.73
C THR A 202 11.47 15.67 -21.24
N ARG A 203 12.20 16.69 -20.78
CA ARG A 203 12.11 17.19 -19.40
C ARG A 203 10.72 17.73 -19.06
N PHE A 204 10.12 18.54 -19.93
CA PHE A 204 8.76 19.05 -19.76
C PHE A 204 7.76 17.91 -19.61
N LEU A 205 7.81 16.92 -20.51
CA LEU A 205 6.94 15.74 -20.47
C LEU A 205 7.03 14.99 -19.14
N TRP A 206 8.25 14.70 -18.67
CA TRP A 206 8.43 14.01 -17.40
C TRP A 206 7.98 14.83 -16.19
N LEU A 207 8.15 16.17 -16.22
CA LEU A 207 7.60 17.05 -15.18
C LEU A 207 6.07 17.10 -15.20
N SER A 208 5.46 17.08 -16.39
CA SER A 208 4.01 16.96 -16.55
C SER A 208 3.51 15.65 -15.94
N PHE A 209 4.18 14.52 -16.20
CA PHE A 209 3.84 13.24 -15.57
C PHE A 209 4.01 13.26 -14.05
N THR A 210 5.07 13.90 -13.51
CA THR A 210 5.18 14.12 -12.07
C THR A 210 3.95 14.83 -11.52
N GLY A 211 3.47 15.89 -12.20
CA GLY A 211 2.27 16.61 -11.81
C GLY A 211 1.00 15.76 -11.86
N ILE A 212 0.76 15.06 -12.98
CA ILE A 212 -0.40 14.19 -13.16
C ILE A 212 -0.47 13.14 -12.05
N PHE A 213 0.64 12.45 -11.76
CA PHE A 213 0.68 11.44 -10.71
C PHE A 213 0.53 12.02 -9.30
N CYS A 214 1.05 13.22 -9.03
CA CYS A 214 0.74 13.94 -7.78
C CYS A 214 -0.76 14.28 -7.69
N GLY A 215 -1.40 14.68 -8.78
CA GLY A 215 -2.85 14.93 -8.83
C GLY A 215 -3.68 13.68 -8.57
N LEU A 216 -3.31 12.54 -9.18
CA LEU A 216 -3.95 11.24 -8.92
C LEU A 216 -3.73 10.78 -7.47
N ALA A 217 -2.52 10.90 -6.94
CA ALA A 217 -2.23 10.61 -5.53
C ALA A 217 -3.07 11.49 -4.58
N PHE A 218 -3.26 12.76 -4.93
CA PHE A 218 -4.10 13.68 -4.17
C PHE A 218 -5.54 13.20 -4.16
N LEU A 219 -6.08 12.80 -5.31
CA LEU A 219 -7.41 12.24 -5.42
C LEU A 219 -7.55 10.86 -4.75
N THR A 220 -6.47 10.18 -4.33
CA THR A 220 -6.54 8.93 -3.57
C THR A 220 -6.53 9.14 -2.06
N LYS A 221 -5.60 9.95 -1.53
CA LYS A 221 -5.39 10.07 -0.07
C LYS A 221 -4.98 11.48 0.40
N GLY A 222 -5.25 12.50 -0.40
CA GLY A 222 -5.06 13.90 -0.02
C GLY A 222 -3.61 14.38 -0.06
N PHE A 223 -3.25 15.26 0.88
CA PHE A 223 -2.05 16.12 0.75
C PHE A 223 -0.70 15.39 0.87
N LEU A 224 -0.69 14.13 1.31
CA LEU A 224 0.51 13.27 1.27
C LEU A 224 1.10 13.17 -0.15
N ALA A 225 0.25 13.32 -1.17
CA ALA A 225 0.60 13.40 -2.58
C ALA A 225 1.69 14.42 -2.90
N PHE A 226 1.76 15.53 -2.16
CA PHE A 226 2.74 16.59 -2.38
C PHE A 226 3.91 16.49 -1.40
N ALA A 227 3.66 16.02 -0.17
CA ALA A 227 4.68 15.89 0.85
C ALA A 227 5.77 14.88 0.44
N VAL A 228 5.39 13.66 0.06
CA VAL A 228 6.36 12.58 -0.21
C VAL A 228 7.29 12.90 -1.39
N PRO A 229 6.79 13.32 -2.57
CA PRO A 229 7.69 13.65 -3.69
C PRO A 229 8.58 14.84 -3.40
N THR A 230 8.08 15.84 -2.64
CA THR A 230 8.88 17.00 -2.23
C THR A 230 9.99 16.60 -1.26
N LEU A 231 9.68 15.77 -0.27
CA LEU A 231 10.65 15.23 0.69
C LEU A 231 11.70 14.32 0.02
N ALA A 232 11.36 13.67 -1.10
CA ALA A 232 12.32 12.95 -1.91
C ALA A 232 13.20 13.89 -2.77
N ALA A 233 12.57 14.82 -3.49
CA ALA A 233 13.19 15.68 -4.48
C ALA A 233 14.05 16.80 -3.88
N ALA A 234 13.56 17.47 -2.83
CA ALA A 234 14.21 18.67 -2.29
C ALA A 234 15.60 18.38 -1.71
N PRO A 235 15.77 17.45 -0.75
CA PRO A 235 17.10 17.11 -0.24
C PRO A 235 17.99 16.53 -1.34
N PHE A 236 17.45 15.77 -2.30
CA PHE A 236 18.21 15.30 -3.44
C PHE A 236 18.78 16.45 -4.28
N LEU A 237 17.97 17.47 -4.62
CA LEU A 237 18.42 18.64 -5.36
C LEU A 237 19.49 19.43 -4.61
N LEU A 238 19.37 19.55 -3.28
CA LEU A 238 20.39 20.16 -2.43
C LEU A 238 21.70 19.37 -2.47
N LEU A 239 21.64 18.04 -2.34
CA LEU A 239 22.82 17.17 -2.46
C LEU A 239 23.48 17.25 -3.85
N GLN A 240 22.70 17.52 -4.90
CA GLN A 240 23.20 17.75 -6.26
C GLN A 240 23.65 19.20 -6.51
N ARG A 241 23.67 20.06 -5.48
CA ARG A 241 24.02 21.49 -5.56
C ARG A 241 23.17 22.27 -6.56
N LYS A 242 21.91 21.86 -6.76
CA LYS A 242 20.94 22.50 -7.66
C LYS A 242 19.80 23.17 -6.88
N ALA A 243 20.13 23.94 -5.85
CA ALA A 243 19.14 24.60 -4.99
C ALA A 243 18.17 25.52 -5.75
N ARG A 244 18.65 26.22 -6.81
CA ARG A 244 17.77 27.05 -7.66
C ARG A 244 16.64 26.24 -8.32
N SER A 245 16.87 24.95 -8.60
CA SER A 245 15.87 24.07 -9.17
C SER A 245 14.67 23.82 -8.23
N LEU A 246 14.84 24.02 -6.92
CA LEU A 246 13.73 23.94 -5.96
C LEU A 246 12.63 24.95 -6.26
N PHE A 247 12.98 26.09 -6.85
CA PHE A 247 12.04 27.17 -7.13
C PHE A 247 11.65 27.24 -8.62
N SER A 248 12.42 26.64 -9.53
CA SER A 248 12.13 26.68 -10.96
C SER A 248 11.45 25.43 -11.51
N MET A 249 11.72 24.24 -10.95
CA MET A 249 11.12 22.98 -11.43
C MET A 249 9.66 22.73 -11.01
N PRO A 250 9.14 23.21 -9.86
CA PRO A 250 7.81 22.81 -9.40
C PRO A 250 6.62 23.32 -10.23
N TRP A 251 6.77 24.39 -11.01
CA TRP A 251 5.64 25.03 -11.67
C TRP A 251 4.92 24.13 -12.68
N ILE A 252 5.67 23.33 -13.46
CA ILE A 252 5.07 22.38 -14.40
C ILE A 252 4.32 21.27 -13.64
N PRO A 253 4.93 20.56 -12.66
CA PRO A 253 4.19 19.60 -11.84
C PRO A 253 2.97 20.21 -11.12
N ILE A 254 3.06 21.42 -10.59
CA ILE A 254 1.93 22.09 -9.91
C ILE A 254 0.77 22.31 -10.88
N LEU A 255 1.06 22.84 -12.07
CA LEU A 255 0.04 23.07 -13.10
C LEU A 255 -0.67 21.76 -13.49
N PHE A 256 0.08 20.70 -13.73
CA PHE A 256 -0.49 19.42 -14.14
C PHE A 256 -1.17 18.67 -12.99
N ALA A 257 -0.70 18.82 -11.75
CA ALA A 257 -1.41 18.31 -10.58
C ALA A 257 -2.77 19.01 -10.41
N ALA A 258 -2.80 20.33 -10.53
CA ALA A 258 -4.04 21.10 -10.52
C ALA A 258 -4.96 20.67 -11.68
N PHE A 259 -4.44 20.54 -12.91
CA PHE A 259 -5.23 20.05 -14.04
C PHE A 259 -5.91 18.70 -13.77
N THR A 260 -5.21 17.79 -13.08
CA THR A 260 -5.75 16.46 -12.76
C THR A 260 -6.75 16.48 -11.61
N CYS A 261 -6.49 17.18 -10.50
CA CYS A 261 -7.37 17.11 -9.32
C CYS A 261 -8.44 18.21 -9.23
N LEU A 262 -8.22 19.35 -9.87
CA LEU A 262 -9.10 20.52 -9.77
C LEU A 262 -10.53 20.24 -10.27
N PRO A 263 -10.77 19.49 -11.37
CA PRO A 263 -12.14 19.26 -11.84
C PRO A 263 -13.04 18.63 -10.78
N TRP A 264 -12.60 17.52 -10.17
CA TRP A 264 -13.36 16.90 -9.09
C TRP A 264 -13.41 17.78 -7.84
N ALA A 265 -12.29 18.41 -7.48
CA ALA A 265 -12.19 19.31 -6.33
C ALA A 265 -13.19 20.47 -6.37
N VAL A 266 -13.44 21.03 -7.56
CA VAL A 266 -14.44 22.08 -7.79
C VAL A 266 -15.85 21.51 -7.75
N LEU A 267 -16.10 20.36 -8.40
CA LEU A 267 -17.44 19.74 -8.42
C LEU A 267 -17.91 19.35 -7.01
N ILE A 268 -17.03 18.78 -6.19
CA ILE A 268 -17.38 18.43 -4.81
C ILE A 268 -17.61 19.68 -3.96
N ALA A 269 -16.84 20.76 -4.17
CA ALA A 269 -17.05 22.03 -3.47
C ALA A 269 -18.41 22.66 -3.79
N GLN A 270 -18.85 22.55 -5.05
CA GLN A 270 -20.13 23.08 -5.51
C GLN A 270 -21.32 22.28 -4.99
N ARG A 271 -21.19 20.95 -4.94
CA ARG A 271 -22.27 20.07 -4.45
C ARG A 271 -22.33 20.01 -2.93
N GLU A 272 -21.18 20.03 -2.27
CA GLU A 272 -21.05 19.77 -0.84
C GLU A 272 -20.11 20.82 -0.20
N PRO A 273 -20.62 22.02 0.13
CA PRO A 273 -19.80 23.16 0.58
C PRO A 273 -18.95 22.91 1.83
N THR A 274 -19.35 21.97 2.67
CA THR A 274 -18.68 21.58 3.92
C THR A 274 -17.50 20.62 3.69
N PHE A 275 -17.40 20.01 2.50
CA PHE A 275 -16.40 18.98 2.18
C PHE A 275 -14.99 19.45 2.52
N TRP A 276 -14.59 20.62 2.01
CA TRP A 276 -13.22 21.13 2.19
C TRP A 276 -12.91 21.46 3.64
N HIS A 277 -13.88 21.99 4.39
CA HIS A 277 -13.69 22.23 5.82
C HIS A 277 -13.45 20.91 6.55
N TYR A 278 -14.30 19.89 6.32
CA TYR A 278 -14.13 18.59 6.96
C TYR A 278 -12.83 17.89 6.52
N PHE A 279 -12.64 17.71 5.22
CA PHE A 279 -11.51 17.00 4.65
C PHE A 279 -10.15 17.66 4.95
N PHE A 280 -10.04 18.99 4.89
CA PHE A 280 -8.78 19.67 5.18
C PHE A 280 -8.56 19.84 6.70
N TRP A 281 -9.54 20.40 7.41
CA TRP A 281 -9.35 20.79 8.80
C TRP A 281 -9.45 19.61 9.75
N VAL A 282 -10.48 18.77 9.62
CA VAL A 282 -10.71 17.65 10.54
C VAL A 282 -9.75 16.51 10.20
N GLU A 283 -9.71 16.08 8.95
CA GLU A 283 -8.98 14.88 8.54
C GLU A 283 -7.47 15.05 8.36
N HIS A 284 -6.98 16.25 8.06
CA HIS A 284 -5.54 16.50 7.90
C HIS A 284 -4.95 17.30 9.05
N VAL A 285 -5.48 18.50 9.34
CA VAL A 285 -4.88 19.38 10.35
C VAL A 285 -5.12 18.82 11.75
N ARG A 286 -6.38 18.65 12.16
CA ARG A 286 -6.72 18.17 13.49
C ARG A 286 -6.19 16.75 13.71
N ARG A 287 -6.36 15.84 12.76
CA ARG A 287 -5.85 14.45 12.88
C ARG A 287 -4.32 14.38 13.05
N PHE A 288 -3.55 15.30 12.44
CA PHE A 288 -2.09 15.33 12.57
C PHE A 288 -1.63 16.00 13.88
N PHE A 289 -2.30 17.07 14.31
CA PHE A 289 -1.89 17.86 15.47
C PHE A 289 -2.60 17.51 16.79
N SER A 290 -3.72 16.79 16.76
CA SER A 290 -4.58 16.51 17.92
C SER A 290 -3.80 15.93 19.11
N ASP A 291 -4.21 16.31 20.31
CA ASP A 291 -3.64 15.78 21.55
C ASP A 291 -4.12 14.36 21.88
N ASN A 292 -5.25 13.93 21.29
CA ASN A 292 -5.71 12.54 21.26
C ASN A 292 -5.68 11.98 19.82
N PRO A 293 -4.49 11.66 19.28
CA PRO A 293 -4.39 11.07 17.95
C PRO A 293 -5.00 9.66 17.93
N GLN A 294 -5.64 9.30 16.82
CA GLN A 294 -5.99 7.91 16.56
C GLN A 294 -4.70 7.09 16.40
N HIS A 295 -4.57 6.00 17.18
CA HIS A 295 -3.38 5.13 17.24
C HIS A 295 -2.09 5.88 17.64
N PRO A 296 -1.98 6.37 18.89
CA PRO A 296 -0.76 7.02 19.37
C PRO A 296 0.40 6.03 19.38
N GLN A 297 1.51 6.41 18.74
CA GLN A 297 2.71 5.58 18.66
C GLN A 297 3.98 6.42 18.77
N PRO A 298 5.06 5.91 19.39
CA PRO A 298 6.30 6.65 19.55
C PRO A 298 7.02 6.93 18.22
N PHE A 299 7.97 7.87 18.20
CA PHE A 299 8.74 8.22 17.00
C PHE A 299 9.45 7.01 16.37
N TRP A 300 10.01 6.12 17.21
CA TRP A 300 10.74 4.93 16.74
C TRP A 300 9.85 3.78 16.24
N TYR A 301 8.52 3.94 16.25
CA TYR A 301 7.55 2.90 15.86
C TYR A 301 7.86 2.28 14.49
N PHE A 302 8.02 3.11 13.45
CA PHE A 302 8.32 2.58 12.11
C PHE A 302 9.73 1.98 12.03
N ALA A 303 10.70 2.46 12.81
CA ALA A 303 12.04 1.87 12.84
C ALA A 303 12.02 0.46 13.43
N ALA A 304 11.21 0.23 14.47
CA ALA A 304 11.00 -1.09 15.05
C ALA A 304 10.16 -2.00 14.14
N LEU A 305 9.21 -1.44 13.38
CA LEU A 305 8.29 -2.20 12.54
C LEU A 305 8.87 -2.52 11.15
N LEU A 306 9.74 -1.67 10.60
CA LEU A 306 10.31 -1.82 9.25
C LEU A 306 10.96 -3.19 9.00
N PRO A 307 11.71 -3.80 9.94
CA PRO A 307 12.26 -5.14 9.74
C PRO A 307 11.19 -6.21 9.46
N LEU A 308 10.01 -6.08 10.04
CA LEU A 308 8.87 -6.96 9.81
C LEU A 308 8.18 -6.65 8.48
N LEU A 309 7.94 -5.37 8.19
CA LEU A 309 7.28 -4.92 6.95
C LEU A 309 8.09 -5.27 5.70
N SER A 310 9.41 -5.21 5.81
CA SER A 310 10.35 -5.54 4.75
C SER A 310 10.95 -6.95 4.87
N PHE A 311 10.44 -7.78 5.80
CA PHE A 311 10.84 -9.18 5.90
C PHE A 311 10.47 -9.91 4.59
N PRO A 312 11.33 -10.82 4.08
CA PRO A 312 12.62 -11.26 4.65
C PRO A 312 13.85 -10.45 4.25
N TRP A 313 13.67 -9.48 3.36
CA TRP A 313 14.77 -8.72 2.77
C TRP A 313 15.40 -7.71 3.73
N SER A 314 14.73 -7.40 4.84
CA SER A 314 15.28 -6.62 5.95
C SER A 314 16.62 -7.13 6.44
N LEU A 315 16.83 -8.46 6.43
CA LEU A 315 18.12 -9.09 6.78
C LEU A 315 19.25 -8.65 5.85
N PHE A 316 18.94 -8.32 4.60
CA PHE A 316 19.91 -7.87 3.59
C PHE A 316 20.05 -6.35 3.51
N ALA A 317 19.35 -5.56 4.34
CA ALA A 317 19.48 -4.10 4.38
C ALA A 317 20.93 -3.60 4.62
N PRO A 318 21.78 -4.27 5.43
CA PRO A 318 23.19 -3.88 5.55
C PRO A 318 23.96 -3.92 4.22
N ALA A 319 23.50 -4.74 3.25
CA ALA A 319 24.11 -4.79 1.93
C ALA A 319 23.99 -3.47 1.18
N ALA A 320 22.85 -2.78 1.32
CA ALA A 320 22.62 -1.46 0.75
C ALA A 320 23.60 -0.42 1.32
N VAL A 321 23.81 -0.43 2.65
CA VAL A 321 24.71 0.51 3.34
C VAL A 321 26.15 0.34 2.88
N ALA A 322 26.64 -0.90 2.82
CA ALA A 322 28.00 -1.16 2.39
C ALA A 322 28.22 -0.84 0.90
N TRP A 323 27.21 -1.01 0.05
CA TRP A 323 27.27 -0.59 -1.35
C TRP A 323 27.33 0.93 -1.49
N TYR A 324 26.52 1.67 -0.73
CA TYR A 324 26.60 3.13 -0.69
C TYR A 324 28.00 3.61 -0.31
N ARG A 325 28.61 3.00 0.72
CA ARG A 325 29.98 3.30 1.14
C ARG A 325 31.00 3.00 0.04
N LYS A 326 30.87 1.86 -0.65
CA LYS A 326 31.77 1.46 -1.75
C LYS A 326 31.70 2.43 -2.93
N THR A 327 30.49 2.78 -3.35
CA THR A 327 30.27 3.70 -4.49
C THR A 327 30.50 5.16 -4.11
N LYS A 328 30.77 5.46 -2.83
CA LYS A 328 30.79 6.82 -2.25
C LYS A 328 29.52 7.61 -2.62
N GLY A 329 28.42 6.88 -2.74
CA GLY A 329 27.15 7.36 -3.26
C GLY A 329 27.23 8.03 -4.62
N ARG A 330 28.17 7.73 -5.52
CA ARG A 330 28.26 8.43 -6.82
C ARG A 330 27.07 8.15 -7.76
N ASP A 331 26.41 7.02 -7.56
CA ASP A 331 25.23 6.63 -8.33
C ASP A 331 24.03 7.55 -8.00
N ILE A 332 23.49 8.17 -9.04
CA ILE A 332 22.40 9.14 -8.92
C ILE A 332 21.07 8.51 -8.50
N LEU A 333 20.78 7.30 -8.97
CA LEU A 333 19.60 6.55 -8.60
C LEU A 333 19.67 6.19 -7.12
N ILE A 334 20.84 5.73 -6.64
CA ILE A 334 21.04 5.40 -5.22
C ILE A 334 20.91 6.63 -4.33
N ARG A 335 21.48 7.79 -4.71
CA ARG A 335 21.28 9.04 -3.97
C ARG A 335 19.82 9.46 -3.89
N PHE A 336 19.11 9.38 -5.02
CA PHE A 336 17.69 9.72 -5.07
C PHE A 336 16.87 8.77 -4.21
N SER A 337 17.06 7.45 -4.36
CA SER A 337 16.37 6.44 -3.55
C SER A 337 16.67 6.57 -2.06
N LEU A 338 17.88 6.99 -1.66
CA LEU A 338 18.17 7.30 -0.25
C LEU A 338 17.37 8.49 0.25
N CYS A 339 17.26 9.57 -0.54
CA CYS A 339 16.44 10.73 -0.15
C CYS A 339 14.96 10.34 -0.07
N TRP A 340 14.48 9.60 -1.08
CA TRP A 340 13.11 9.11 -1.17
C TRP A 340 12.76 8.11 -0.06
N PHE A 341 13.72 7.34 0.44
CA PHE A 341 13.50 6.50 1.62
C PHE A 341 13.56 7.32 2.91
N VAL A 342 14.68 7.99 3.20
CA VAL A 342 14.98 8.55 4.52
C VAL A 342 14.03 9.69 4.92
N PHE A 343 13.79 10.66 4.03
CA PHE A 343 13.05 11.86 4.42
C PHE A 343 11.54 11.61 4.59
N PRO A 344 10.85 10.91 3.67
CA PRO A 344 9.49 10.45 3.91
C PRO A 344 9.37 9.54 5.14
N PHE A 345 10.32 8.62 5.37
CA PHE A 345 10.32 7.75 6.56
C PHE A 345 10.39 8.55 7.87
N LEU A 346 11.26 9.56 7.93
CA LEU A 346 11.37 10.45 9.09
C LEU A 346 10.11 11.30 9.28
N PHE A 347 9.51 11.78 8.19
CA PHE A 347 8.26 12.52 8.21
C PHE A 347 7.11 11.69 8.79
N PHE A 348 6.93 10.44 8.34
CA PHE A 348 5.91 9.54 8.90
C PHE A 348 6.21 9.19 10.36
N SER A 349 7.48 9.00 10.71
CA SER A 349 7.90 8.75 12.10
C SER A 349 7.59 9.92 13.04
N ALA A 350 7.61 11.16 12.53
CA ALA A 350 7.26 12.35 13.28
C ALA A 350 5.75 12.55 13.51
N SER A 351 4.88 11.89 12.74
CA SER A 351 3.41 11.96 12.92
C SER A 351 2.97 11.40 14.28
N LYS A 352 2.01 12.05 14.96
CA LYS A 352 1.48 11.54 16.24
C LYS A 352 0.67 10.24 16.09
N GLY A 353 -0.25 10.20 15.12
CA GLY A 353 -1.03 9.01 14.76
C GLY A 353 -0.30 8.16 13.71
N LYS A 354 -0.17 6.85 13.95
CA LYS A 354 0.55 5.94 13.04
C LYS A 354 -0.22 4.65 12.80
N LEU A 355 -0.44 4.34 11.52
CA LEU A 355 -0.82 3.01 11.04
C LEU A 355 0.36 2.39 10.30
N ALA A 356 0.49 1.07 10.38
CA ALA A 356 1.58 0.33 9.76
C ALA A 356 1.75 0.68 8.27
N THR A 357 0.63 0.77 7.53
CA THR A 357 0.59 0.99 6.07
C THR A 357 1.12 2.35 5.60
N TYR A 358 1.29 3.32 6.51
CA TYR A 358 1.70 4.68 6.13
C TYR A 358 3.12 4.75 5.58
N VAL A 359 3.99 3.79 5.94
CA VAL A 359 5.38 3.76 5.48
C VAL A 359 5.55 3.05 4.14
N LEU A 360 4.49 2.44 3.60
CA LEU A 360 4.48 1.74 2.31
C LEU A 360 5.13 2.53 1.16
N PRO A 361 4.93 3.86 0.99
CA PRO A 361 5.60 4.64 -0.06
C PRO A 361 7.14 4.68 0.04
N CYS A 362 7.71 4.25 1.17
CA CYS A 362 9.15 4.13 1.39
C CYS A 362 9.70 2.76 0.94
N LEU A 363 8.86 1.76 0.69
CA LEU A 363 9.30 0.43 0.29
C LEU A 363 9.83 0.34 -1.16
N PRO A 364 9.26 1.03 -2.18
CA PRO A 364 9.84 1.05 -3.51
C PRO A 364 11.32 1.50 -3.55
N PRO A 365 11.73 2.64 -2.95
CA PRO A 365 13.15 3.01 -2.91
C PRO A 365 13.98 2.05 -2.05
N LEU A 366 13.42 1.47 -0.98
CA LEU A 366 14.12 0.47 -0.18
C LEU A 366 14.46 -0.80 -1.00
N ALA A 367 13.53 -1.29 -1.82
CA ALA A 367 13.77 -2.42 -2.72
C ALA A 367 14.91 -2.14 -3.70
N ILE A 368 14.95 -0.92 -4.27
CA ILE A 368 16.03 -0.47 -5.16
C ILE A 368 17.37 -0.52 -4.42
N LEU A 369 17.43 0.01 -3.19
CA LEU A 369 18.65 0.07 -2.39
C LEU A 369 19.15 -1.33 -2.01
N ILE A 370 18.27 -2.23 -1.56
CA ILE A 370 18.63 -3.61 -1.20
C ILE A 370 19.11 -4.38 -2.42
N ALA A 371 18.41 -4.28 -3.56
CA ALA A 371 18.78 -4.99 -4.78
C ALA A 371 20.17 -4.60 -5.31
N ASN A 372 20.46 -3.30 -5.34
CA ASN A 372 21.78 -2.80 -5.75
C ASN A 372 22.86 -3.22 -4.74
N GLY A 373 22.54 -3.19 -3.44
CA GLY A 373 23.40 -3.70 -2.37
C GLY A 373 23.78 -5.16 -2.56
N LEU A 374 22.77 -6.02 -2.76
CA LEU A 374 22.94 -7.45 -3.01
C LEU A 374 23.78 -7.73 -4.25
N ASN A 375 23.52 -7.00 -5.34
CA ASN A 375 24.30 -7.13 -6.57
C ASN A 375 25.79 -6.87 -6.33
N GLY A 376 26.10 -5.75 -5.66
CA GLY A 376 27.46 -5.37 -5.32
C GLY A 376 28.16 -6.29 -4.33
N TYR A 377 27.41 -6.94 -3.43
CA TYR A 377 27.92 -7.91 -2.46
C TYR A 377 28.37 -9.21 -3.13
N LEU A 378 27.57 -9.70 -4.07
CA LEU A 378 27.86 -10.91 -4.83
C LEU A 378 29.05 -10.71 -5.78
N GLU A 379 29.20 -9.52 -6.35
CA GLU A 379 30.37 -9.15 -7.18
C GLU A 379 31.64 -8.91 -6.34
N GLY A 380 31.50 -8.34 -5.14
CA GLY A 380 32.64 -8.00 -4.28
C GLY A 380 33.20 -9.14 -3.44
N GLY A 381 32.78 -10.40 -3.67
CA GLY A 381 33.27 -11.58 -2.95
C GLY A 381 32.86 -11.65 -1.46
N ARG A 382 31.92 -10.81 -1.00
CA ARG A 382 31.46 -10.74 0.41
C ARG A 382 30.46 -11.84 0.76
N ARG A 383 30.76 -13.05 0.32
CA ARG A 383 29.84 -14.19 0.37
C ARG A 383 29.54 -14.68 1.78
N ARG A 384 30.49 -14.57 2.72
CA ARG A 384 30.27 -14.94 4.13
C ARG A 384 29.09 -14.20 4.76
N LEU A 385 28.93 -12.90 4.45
CA LEU A 385 27.84 -12.10 5.02
C LEU A 385 26.50 -12.41 4.34
N PHE A 386 26.50 -12.63 3.03
CA PHE A 386 25.30 -13.13 2.34
C PHE A 386 24.86 -14.48 2.92
N SER A 387 25.80 -15.43 3.06
CA SER A 387 25.55 -16.74 3.66
C SER A 387 25.03 -16.61 5.09
N PHE A 388 25.56 -15.67 5.89
CA PHE A 388 25.04 -15.40 7.23
C PHE A 388 23.57 -15.00 7.18
N PHE A 389 23.18 -14.01 6.37
CA PHE A 389 21.78 -13.58 6.29
C PHE A 389 20.83 -14.66 5.72
N ALA A 390 21.28 -15.42 4.72
CA ALA A 390 20.51 -16.55 4.21
C ALA A 390 20.31 -17.64 5.28
N LEU A 391 21.36 -17.95 6.06
CA LEU A 391 21.27 -18.89 7.18
C LEU A 391 20.45 -18.33 8.34
N SER A 392 20.47 -17.02 8.60
CA SER A 392 19.58 -16.38 9.59
C SER A 392 18.11 -16.49 9.16
N SER A 393 17.80 -16.25 7.88
CA SER A 393 16.46 -16.47 7.34
C SER A 393 16.04 -17.94 7.48
N SER A 394 16.95 -18.87 7.21
CA SER A 394 16.72 -20.31 7.39
C SER A 394 16.41 -20.66 8.85
N ALA A 395 17.22 -20.16 9.79
CA ALA A 395 17.06 -20.42 11.21
C ALA A 395 15.74 -19.84 11.75
N LEU A 396 15.35 -18.64 11.33
CA LEU A 396 14.07 -18.03 11.72
C LEU A 396 12.87 -18.82 11.17
N ALA A 397 12.93 -19.24 9.91
CA ALA A 397 11.87 -20.06 9.31
C ALA A 397 11.78 -21.45 10.00
N ALA A 398 12.92 -22.09 10.29
CA ALA A 398 12.96 -23.35 11.03
C ALA A 398 12.42 -23.21 12.44
N ALA A 399 12.78 -22.14 13.17
CA ALA A 399 12.25 -21.86 14.49
C ALA A 399 10.73 -21.65 14.45
N GLY A 400 10.22 -20.92 13.46
CA GLY A 400 8.78 -20.77 13.23
C GLY A 400 8.08 -22.11 12.99
N ALA A 401 8.65 -22.98 12.14
CA ALA A 401 8.12 -24.31 11.88
C ALA A 401 8.07 -25.16 13.16
N VAL A 402 9.15 -25.14 13.97
CA VAL A 402 9.22 -25.85 15.25
C VAL A 402 8.18 -25.33 16.23
N VAL A 403 7.99 -24.01 16.34
CA VAL A 403 6.95 -23.41 17.19
C VAL A 403 5.56 -23.88 16.76
N VAL A 404 5.26 -23.90 15.46
CA VAL A 404 3.98 -24.40 14.95
C VAL A 404 3.79 -25.88 15.27
N ILE A 405 4.82 -26.72 15.09
CA ILE A 405 4.77 -28.14 15.45
C ILE A 405 4.55 -28.32 16.96
N ILE A 406 5.22 -27.53 17.81
CA ILE A 406 5.00 -27.56 19.27
C ILE A 406 3.56 -27.18 19.60
N LEU A 407 2.99 -26.16 18.96
CA LEU A 407 1.59 -25.76 19.18
C LEU A 407 0.59 -26.82 18.70
N VAL A 408 0.92 -27.57 17.65
CA VAL A 408 0.14 -28.73 17.20
C VAL A 408 0.20 -29.88 18.21
N LEU A 409 1.38 -30.21 18.73
CA LEU A 409 1.58 -31.33 19.66
C LEU A 409 1.13 -31.01 21.09
N PHE A 410 1.24 -29.76 21.50
CA PHE A 410 0.94 -29.25 22.84
C PHE A 410 0.06 -28.00 22.75
N PRO A 411 -1.26 -28.16 22.54
CA PRO A 411 -2.17 -27.04 22.35
C PRO A 411 -2.34 -26.25 23.67
N PHE A 412 -1.66 -25.10 23.75
CA PHE A 412 -1.86 -24.14 24.83
C PHE A 412 -3.10 -23.29 24.55
N SER A 413 -4.16 -23.43 25.34
CA SER A 413 -5.46 -22.78 25.13
C SER A 413 -5.43 -21.25 24.95
N LYS A 414 -4.39 -20.57 25.45
CA LYS A 414 -4.20 -19.11 25.27
C LYS A 414 -3.40 -18.71 24.02
N LEU A 415 -2.68 -19.65 23.40
CA LEU A 415 -1.78 -19.41 22.27
C LEU A 415 -2.23 -20.09 20.97
N THR A 416 -3.15 -21.06 21.05
CA THR A 416 -3.72 -21.72 19.88
C THR A 416 -4.66 -20.77 19.14
N LEU A 417 -4.17 -20.21 18.02
CA LEU A 417 -4.96 -19.40 17.09
C LEU A 417 -5.92 -20.23 16.24
N PHE A 418 -5.58 -21.50 16.03
CA PHE A 418 -6.29 -22.45 15.17
C PHE A 418 -6.98 -23.51 16.03
N GLY A 419 -8.20 -23.88 15.66
CA GLY A 419 -8.97 -24.95 16.29
C GLY A 419 -8.48 -26.36 15.92
N PRO A 420 -8.98 -27.42 16.59
CA PRO A 420 -8.65 -28.81 16.27
C PRO A 420 -9.02 -29.23 14.84
N SER A 421 -10.11 -28.68 14.28
CA SER A 421 -10.55 -28.86 12.89
C SER A 421 -9.58 -28.27 11.86
N GLU A 422 -8.72 -27.33 12.29
CA GLU A 422 -7.82 -26.57 11.44
C GLU A 422 -6.39 -27.13 11.41
N LEU A 423 -6.20 -28.40 11.82
CA LEU A 423 -4.89 -29.06 11.83
C LEU A 423 -4.18 -28.95 10.46
N TRP A 424 -4.92 -29.08 9.36
CA TRP A 424 -4.35 -28.96 8.01
C TRP A 424 -3.75 -27.57 7.74
N LYS A 425 -4.32 -26.48 8.29
CA LYS A 425 -3.77 -25.11 8.16
C LYS A 425 -2.44 -25.01 8.90
N GLN A 426 -2.37 -25.58 10.10
CA GLN A 426 -1.16 -25.61 10.92
C GLN A 426 -0.05 -26.44 10.26
N LEU A 427 -0.39 -27.63 9.74
CA LEU A 427 0.54 -28.48 8.99
C LEU A 427 1.04 -27.80 7.71
N LEU A 428 0.17 -27.08 7.00
CA LEU A 428 0.55 -26.30 5.83
C LEU A 428 1.53 -25.18 6.20
N ILE A 429 1.29 -24.44 7.30
CA ILE A 429 2.23 -23.43 7.80
C ILE A 429 3.59 -24.07 8.12
N ALA A 430 3.60 -25.17 8.88
CA ALA A 430 4.84 -25.87 9.22
C ALA A 430 5.59 -26.36 7.95
N PHE A 431 4.88 -26.89 6.96
CA PHE A 431 5.44 -27.31 5.69
C PHE A 431 6.07 -26.13 4.94
N THR A 432 5.33 -25.03 4.75
CA THR A 432 5.82 -23.85 4.02
C THR A 432 7.05 -23.21 4.69
N LEU A 433 7.06 -23.12 6.02
CA LEU A 433 8.20 -22.62 6.80
C LEU A 433 9.40 -23.56 6.72
N THR A 434 9.17 -24.87 6.68
CA THR A 434 10.24 -25.87 6.49
C THR A 434 10.83 -25.77 5.08
N THR A 435 10.00 -25.66 4.04
CA THR A 435 10.45 -25.43 2.66
C THR A 435 11.28 -24.15 2.56
N TRP A 436 10.80 -23.05 3.16
CA TRP A 436 11.56 -21.81 3.26
C TRP A 436 12.92 -22.07 3.91
N ALA A 437 12.95 -22.69 5.09
CA ALA A 437 14.18 -22.97 5.82
C ALA A 437 15.20 -23.74 4.98
N ILE A 438 14.77 -24.76 4.25
CA ILE A 438 15.62 -25.57 3.37
C ILE A 438 16.17 -24.72 2.21
N LEU A 439 15.32 -23.97 1.51
CA LEU A 439 15.75 -23.16 0.36
C LEU A 439 16.73 -22.07 0.79
N ALA A 440 16.47 -21.39 1.91
CA ALA A 440 17.38 -20.39 2.48
C ALA A 440 18.70 -21.01 2.97
N PHE A 441 18.67 -22.22 3.54
CA PHE A 441 19.88 -22.97 3.92
C PHE A 441 20.74 -23.30 2.70
N LEU A 442 20.12 -23.84 1.64
CA LEU A 442 20.80 -24.17 0.39
C LEU A 442 21.40 -22.90 -0.25
N ALA A 443 20.66 -21.79 -0.27
CA ALA A 443 21.17 -20.49 -0.74
C ALA A 443 22.40 -20.03 0.06
N GLY A 444 22.44 -20.29 1.37
CA GLY A 444 23.59 -19.97 2.22
C GLY A 444 24.82 -20.84 1.96
N ARG A 445 24.65 -22.06 1.42
CA ARG A 445 25.74 -23.04 1.20
C ARG A 445 26.27 -23.06 -0.24
N LEU A 446 25.39 -22.90 -1.23
CA LEU A 446 25.74 -23.00 -2.64
C LEU A 446 26.58 -21.82 -3.13
N LYS A 447 27.43 -22.09 -4.14
CA LYS A 447 28.42 -21.13 -4.66
C LYS A 447 27.98 -20.36 -5.89
N GLU A 448 27.09 -20.94 -6.67
CA GLU A 448 26.66 -20.36 -7.93
C GLU A 448 25.70 -19.18 -7.72
N ARG A 449 26.09 -18.00 -8.19
CA ARG A 449 25.37 -16.74 -7.98
C ARG A 449 23.90 -16.81 -8.41
N LYS A 450 23.63 -17.35 -9.61
CA LYS A 450 22.27 -17.44 -10.15
C LYS A 450 21.40 -18.34 -9.29
N THR A 451 21.85 -19.55 -9.00
CA THR A 451 21.15 -20.52 -8.16
C THR A 451 20.87 -19.97 -6.77
N VAL A 452 21.83 -19.29 -6.15
CA VAL A 452 21.64 -18.65 -4.84
C VAL A 452 20.55 -17.58 -4.87
N LEU A 453 20.53 -16.73 -5.90
CA LEU A 453 19.50 -15.70 -6.08
C LEU A 453 18.11 -16.30 -6.34
N VAL A 454 18.02 -17.38 -7.13
CA VAL A 454 16.76 -18.12 -7.33
C VAL A 454 16.24 -18.68 -6.01
N LEU A 455 17.08 -19.35 -5.24
CA LEU A 455 16.66 -20.03 -4.01
C LEU A 455 16.17 -19.05 -2.96
N ILE A 456 16.90 -17.94 -2.75
CA ILE A 456 16.48 -16.94 -1.76
C ILE A 456 15.20 -16.21 -2.19
N ALA A 457 15.01 -16.00 -3.50
CA ALA A 457 13.78 -15.47 -4.04
C ALA A 457 12.62 -16.46 -3.85
N ALA A 458 12.83 -17.74 -4.19
CA ALA A 458 11.79 -18.77 -4.09
C ALA A 458 11.37 -19.08 -2.65
N ALA A 459 12.26 -18.89 -1.68
CA ALA A 459 12.07 -19.29 -0.28
C ALA A 459 10.75 -18.79 0.37
N PRO A 460 10.40 -17.49 0.33
CA PRO A 460 9.14 -17.00 0.92
C PRO A 460 7.88 -17.32 0.10
N LEU A 461 8.00 -17.71 -1.18
CA LEU A 461 6.86 -17.72 -2.12
C LEU A 461 5.74 -18.67 -1.69
N LEU A 462 6.10 -19.88 -1.26
CA LEU A 462 5.12 -20.87 -0.86
C LEU A 462 4.38 -20.43 0.41
N ALA A 463 5.09 -19.86 1.38
CA ALA A 463 4.48 -19.31 2.60
C ALA A 463 3.50 -18.17 2.26
N TYR A 464 3.89 -17.26 1.37
CA TYR A 464 3.04 -16.14 0.96
C TYR A 464 1.80 -16.64 0.20
N PHE A 465 1.96 -17.56 -0.74
CA PHE A 465 0.82 -18.16 -1.44
C PHE A 465 -0.15 -18.86 -0.47
N SER A 466 0.36 -19.61 0.49
CA SER A 466 -0.48 -20.31 1.46
C SER A 466 -1.27 -19.38 2.39
N THR A 467 -0.83 -18.15 2.63
CA THR A 467 -1.53 -17.19 3.52
C THR A 467 -2.98 -16.92 3.11
N HIS A 468 -3.30 -17.04 1.82
CA HIS A 468 -4.66 -16.88 1.28
C HIS A 468 -5.65 -17.94 1.77
N PHE A 469 -5.16 -19.09 2.22
CA PHE A 469 -5.97 -20.27 2.58
C PHE A 469 -5.98 -20.58 4.08
N ILE A 470 -5.09 -19.95 4.85
CA ILE A 470 -4.84 -20.28 6.27
C ILE A 470 -5.39 -19.23 7.23
N LEU A 471 -6.37 -18.42 6.82
CA LEU A 471 -7.05 -17.51 7.74
C LEU A 471 -7.68 -18.35 8.87
N PRO A 472 -7.34 -18.10 10.15
CA PRO A 472 -7.91 -18.87 11.26
C PRO A 472 -9.42 -18.60 11.40
N GLU A 473 -10.21 -19.65 11.61
CA GLU A 473 -11.67 -19.56 11.82
C GLU A 473 -12.02 -18.59 12.96
N GLY A 474 -11.22 -18.58 14.03
CA GLY A 474 -11.41 -17.65 15.14
C GLY A 474 -11.18 -16.17 14.79
N ILE A 475 -10.36 -15.88 13.77
CA ILE A 475 -10.19 -14.52 13.24
C ILE A 475 -11.34 -14.21 12.27
N GLU A 476 -11.69 -15.14 11.39
CA GLU A 476 -12.80 -15.02 10.45
C GLU A 476 -14.10 -14.71 11.17
N ALA A 477 -14.44 -15.48 12.20
CA ALA A 477 -15.61 -15.29 13.06
C ALA A 477 -15.63 -13.96 13.86
N ARG A 478 -14.54 -13.17 13.81
CA ARG A 478 -14.44 -11.84 14.45
C ARG A 478 -14.28 -10.69 13.47
N LYS A 479 -13.87 -10.98 12.24
CA LYS A 479 -13.41 -9.97 11.27
C LYS A 479 -14.07 -10.10 9.90
N ALA A 480 -14.70 -11.22 9.57
CA ALA A 480 -15.35 -11.46 8.29
C ALA A 480 -16.84 -11.77 8.51
N PRO A 481 -17.70 -10.74 8.62
CA PRO A 481 -19.13 -10.94 8.88
C PRO A 481 -19.93 -11.43 7.66
N GLY A 482 -19.32 -11.53 6.48
CA GLY A 482 -20.03 -11.82 5.23
C GLY A 482 -20.87 -13.09 5.26
N ALA A 483 -20.25 -14.22 5.57
CA ALA A 483 -20.95 -15.51 5.64
C ALA A 483 -22.09 -15.52 6.67
N PHE A 484 -21.95 -14.75 7.77
CA PHE A 484 -22.99 -14.58 8.78
C PHE A 484 -24.16 -13.75 8.24
N ILE A 485 -23.87 -12.62 7.59
CA ILE A 485 -24.89 -11.72 7.02
C ILE A 485 -25.63 -12.39 5.87
N GLU A 486 -24.93 -13.10 4.98
CA GLU A 486 -25.59 -13.80 3.86
C GLU A 486 -26.52 -14.92 4.34
N ARG A 487 -26.10 -15.69 5.35
CA ARG A 487 -26.90 -16.78 5.91
C ARG A 487 -28.19 -16.28 6.56
N HIS A 488 -28.10 -15.20 7.34
CA HIS A 488 -29.25 -14.67 8.06
C HIS A 488 -29.98 -13.54 7.31
N GLY A 489 -29.42 -13.05 6.20
CA GLY A 489 -30.03 -12.01 5.37
C GLY A 489 -31.33 -12.47 4.71
N ILE A 490 -31.45 -13.77 4.43
CA ILE A 490 -32.67 -14.41 3.90
C ILE A 490 -33.80 -14.42 4.94
N GLU A 491 -33.47 -14.31 6.22
CA GLU A 491 -34.45 -14.28 7.31
C GLU A 491 -35.08 -12.89 7.51
N ILE A 492 -34.57 -11.85 6.84
CA ILE A 492 -35.06 -10.48 6.96
C ILE A 492 -36.44 -10.39 6.28
N PRO A 493 -37.51 -10.08 7.03
CA PRO A 493 -38.83 -9.93 6.44
C PRO A 493 -38.86 -8.79 5.41
N GLU A 494 -39.71 -8.94 4.39
CA GLU A 494 -39.92 -7.87 3.41
C GLU A 494 -40.42 -6.59 4.11
N GLY A 495 -39.79 -5.45 3.82
CA GLY A 495 -40.10 -4.18 4.48
C GLY A 495 -39.54 -4.02 5.90
N ALA A 496 -38.74 -4.96 6.42
CA ALA A 496 -38.11 -4.81 7.72
C ALA A 496 -37.11 -3.63 7.76
N VAL A 497 -37.15 -2.89 8.86
CA VAL A 497 -36.16 -1.84 9.11
C VAL A 497 -34.89 -2.49 9.63
N VAL A 498 -33.78 -2.30 8.90
CA VAL A 498 -32.48 -2.85 9.30
C VAL A 498 -31.71 -1.80 10.08
N VAL A 499 -31.21 -2.24 11.23
CA VAL A 499 -30.40 -1.45 12.16
C VAL A 499 -29.06 -2.16 12.31
N SER A 500 -27.98 -1.40 12.45
CA SER A 500 -26.66 -1.95 12.73
C SER A 500 -25.85 -1.07 13.68
N ASP A 501 -24.86 -1.66 14.34
CA ASP A 501 -23.80 -0.88 14.96
C ASP A 501 -22.82 -0.36 13.90
N GLU A 502 -22.02 0.66 14.23
CA GLU A 502 -21.06 1.26 13.30
C GLU A 502 -20.09 0.24 12.68
N ALA A 503 -19.77 -0.82 13.42
CA ALA A 503 -18.73 -1.78 13.05
C ALA A 503 -19.18 -2.71 11.92
N LEU A 504 -20.47 -3.04 11.85
CA LEU A 504 -21.03 -3.93 10.84
C LEU A 504 -21.79 -3.18 9.74
N ALA A 505 -22.15 -1.91 9.93
CA ALA A 505 -22.97 -1.15 8.99
C ALA A 505 -22.50 -1.27 7.52
N ALA A 506 -21.22 -1.05 7.23
CA ALA A 506 -20.66 -1.17 5.88
C ALA A 506 -20.80 -2.60 5.31
N SER A 507 -20.61 -3.62 6.14
CA SER A 507 -20.77 -5.02 5.73
C SER A 507 -22.23 -5.38 5.48
N VAL A 508 -23.14 -4.91 6.33
CA VAL A 508 -24.58 -5.10 6.16
C VAL A 508 -25.03 -4.48 4.84
N CYS A 509 -24.57 -3.26 4.53
CA CYS A 509 -24.88 -2.61 3.26
C CYS A 509 -24.35 -3.40 2.05
N TRP A 510 -23.08 -3.83 2.10
CA TRP A 510 -22.43 -4.58 1.01
C TRP A 510 -23.09 -5.93 0.73
N TYR A 511 -23.38 -6.72 1.77
CA TYR A 511 -23.91 -8.07 1.60
C TYR A 511 -25.41 -8.09 1.37
N LEU A 512 -26.18 -7.16 1.95
CA LEU A 512 -27.62 -7.05 1.73
C LEU A 512 -28.00 -6.14 0.55
N LYS A 513 -27.01 -5.51 -0.11
CA LYS A 513 -27.21 -4.61 -1.25
C LYS A 513 -28.19 -3.47 -0.96
N ARG A 514 -28.01 -2.81 0.18
CA ARG A 514 -28.90 -1.74 0.66
C ARG A 514 -28.13 -0.59 1.29
N SER A 515 -28.66 0.62 1.19
CA SER A 515 -28.05 1.87 1.69
C SER A 515 -28.95 2.62 2.70
N ASP A 516 -29.94 1.93 3.24
CA ASP A 516 -30.97 2.44 4.14
C ASP A 516 -30.88 1.86 5.58
N VAL A 517 -29.69 1.38 5.99
CA VAL A 517 -29.44 0.85 7.34
C VAL A 517 -29.41 1.99 8.38
N HIS A 518 -30.15 1.86 9.48
CA HIS A 518 -30.04 2.78 10.61
C HIS A 518 -28.84 2.40 11.50
N LEU A 519 -28.14 3.41 12.02
CA LEU A 519 -27.05 3.23 12.99
C LEU A 519 -27.59 3.34 14.41
N LEU A 520 -27.10 2.51 15.32
CA LEU A 520 -27.54 2.49 16.70
C LEU A 520 -26.46 3.04 17.64
N LEU A 521 -26.82 4.08 18.39
CA LEU A 521 -26.05 4.81 19.41
C LEU A 521 -24.84 5.58 18.93
N ASP A 522 -24.05 5.01 18.02
CA ASP A 522 -22.80 5.58 17.54
C ASP A 522 -22.81 5.66 16.02
N GLY A 523 -22.42 6.82 15.49
CA GLY A 523 -22.26 7.06 14.06
C GLY A 523 -20.85 6.78 13.57
N GLY A 524 -19.86 6.75 14.46
CA GLY A 524 -18.46 6.53 14.12
C GLY A 524 -17.93 7.48 13.05
N GLU A 525 -17.38 6.89 12.01
CA GLU A 525 -16.88 7.64 10.85
C GLU A 525 -17.97 8.32 10.01
N LEU A 526 -19.25 8.00 10.25
CA LEU A 526 -20.40 8.63 9.60
C LEU A 526 -20.94 9.81 10.40
N GLU A 527 -20.40 10.14 11.57
CA GLU A 527 -20.86 11.26 12.41
C GLU A 527 -21.01 12.56 11.63
N HIS A 528 -20.03 12.93 10.80
CA HIS A 528 -20.12 14.13 9.98
C HIS A 528 -21.31 14.09 9.02
N GLY A 529 -21.47 12.96 8.32
CA GLY A 529 -22.55 12.76 7.37
C GLY A 529 -23.92 12.72 8.04
N LEU A 530 -24.01 12.38 9.32
CA LEU A 530 -25.25 12.37 10.13
C LEU A 530 -25.65 13.76 10.67
N THR A 531 -24.82 14.79 10.47
CA THR A 531 -25.18 16.17 10.83
C THR A 531 -26.18 16.82 9.87
N TYR A 532 -26.45 16.19 8.73
CA TYR A 532 -27.30 16.76 7.69
C TYR A 532 -28.79 16.46 7.94
N PRO A 533 -29.71 17.36 7.57
CA PRO A 533 -31.15 17.16 7.81
C PRO A 533 -31.74 15.90 7.16
N ASP A 534 -31.20 15.47 6.02
CA ASP A 534 -31.65 14.30 5.26
C ASP A 534 -31.17 12.96 5.85
N SER A 535 -30.16 12.97 6.73
CA SER A 535 -29.52 11.78 7.28
C SER A 535 -29.54 11.70 8.81
N VAL A 536 -29.84 12.79 9.52
CA VAL A 536 -29.80 12.83 10.99
C VAL A 536 -30.70 11.79 11.66
N GLN A 537 -31.83 11.45 11.02
CA GLN A 537 -32.77 10.43 11.50
C GLN A 537 -32.23 8.99 11.35
N ARG A 538 -31.09 8.81 10.67
CA ARG A 538 -30.44 7.51 10.49
C ARG A 538 -29.66 7.07 11.73
N LEU A 539 -29.39 7.96 12.68
CA LEU A 539 -28.79 7.62 13.97
C LEU A 539 -29.88 7.49 15.05
N LEU A 540 -30.04 6.29 15.59
CA LEU A 540 -31.01 5.97 16.62
C LEU A 540 -30.35 5.97 17.99
N ASN A 541 -30.94 6.68 18.95
CA ASN A 541 -30.66 6.44 20.37
C ASN A 541 -31.51 5.25 20.89
N LEU A 542 -31.34 4.86 22.17
CA LEU A 542 -32.09 3.73 22.73
C LEU A 542 -33.61 3.92 22.69
N ASP A 543 -34.09 5.13 22.94
CA ASP A 543 -35.54 5.41 22.96
C ASP A 543 -36.14 5.45 21.56
N GLY A 544 -35.38 5.94 20.58
CA GLY A 544 -35.71 5.87 19.16
C GLY A 544 -35.76 4.43 18.67
N PHE A 545 -34.77 3.61 19.05
CA PHE A 545 -34.77 2.18 18.73
C PHE A 545 -35.97 1.44 19.36
N LYS A 546 -36.25 1.67 20.66
CA LYS A 546 -37.44 1.11 21.32
C LYS A 546 -38.72 1.54 20.63
N SER A 547 -38.85 2.82 20.31
CA SER A 547 -40.02 3.36 19.60
C SER A 547 -40.19 2.71 18.24
N LEU A 548 -39.09 2.47 17.52
CA LEU A 548 -39.08 1.79 16.22
C LEU A 548 -39.57 0.34 16.36
N THR A 549 -39.06 -0.40 17.35
CA THR A 549 -39.49 -1.79 17.61
C THR A 549 -40.97 -1.92 17.99
N LEU A 550 -41.53 -0.89 18.65
CA LEU A 550 -42.95 -0.87 19.03
C LEU A 550 -43.88 -0.43 17.89
N LYS A 551 -43.39 0.40 16.96
CA LYS A 551 -44.21 1.05 15.92
C LYS A 551 -44.10 0.43 14.52
N SER A 552 -43.08 -0.38 14.23
CA SER A 552 -42.90 -0.89 12.86
C SER A 552 -44.05 -1.86 12.49
N ASP A 553 -44.72 -1.61 11.36
CA ASP A 553 -45.67 -2.56 10.75
C ASP A 553 -44.96 -3.72 10.03
N ALA A 554 -45.74 -4.71 9.56
CA ALA A 554 -45.51 -5.94 8.77
C ALA A 554 -44.11 -6.61 8.70
N GLY A 555 -43.00 -5.87 8.59
CA GLY A 555 -41.64 -6.38 8.49
C GLY A 555 -40.83 -6.41 9.81
N GLY A 556 -41.21 -5.63 10.83
CA GLY A 556 -40.45 -5.59 12.09
C GLY A 556 -39.12 -4.83 12.00
N VAL A 557 -38.25 -5.02 13.01
CA VAL A 557 -36.90 -4.46 13.08
C VAL A 557 -35.88 -5.58 13.18
N VAL A 558 -34.82 -5.51 12.38
CA VAL A 558 -33.70 -6.47 12.44
C VAL A 558 -32.42 -5.72 12.79
N LEU A 559 -31.74 -6.17 13.85
CA LEU A 559 -30.48 -5.60 14.31
C LEU A 559 -29.32 -6.54 13.98
N PHE A 560 -28.33 -6.07 13.24
CA PHE A 560 -27.01 -6.71 13.08
C PHE A 560 -25.96 -5.97 13.92
N ALA A 561 -25.34 -6.62 14.90
CA ALA A 561 -24.36 -5.97 15.77
C ALA A 561 -23.16 -6.85 16.15
N ASP A 562 -22.04 -6.23 16.53
CA ASP A 562 -20.98 -6.93 17.28
C ASP A 562 -21.57 -7.50 18.58
N SER A 563 -21.28 -8.76 18.89
CA SER A 563 -21.89 -9.43 20.05
C SER A 563 -21.54 -8.77 21.38
N ARG A 564 -20.38 -8.11 21.49
CA ARG A 564 -20.03 -7.34 22.69
C ARG A 564 -20.82 -6.05 22.76
N PHE A 565 -21.08 -5.40 21.61
CA PHE A 565 -21.98 -4.25 21.54
C PHE A 565 -23.40 -4.65 21.95
N TYR A 566 -23.90 -5.77 21.42
CA TYR A 566 -25.22 -6.28 21.75
C TYR A 566 -25.36 -6.58 23.25
N ALA A 567 -24.41 -7.33 23.83
CA ALA A 567 -24.46 -7.75 25.23
C ALA A 567 -24.36 -6.61 26.25
N ARG A 568 -23.67 -5.50 25.93
CA ARG A 568 -23.49 -4.36 26.82
C ARG A 568 -24.60 -3.31 26.70
N THR A 569 -25.44 -3.42 25.67
CA THR A 569 -26.46 -2.42 25.37
C THR A 569 -27.81 -2.85 25.93
N ALA A 570 -28.49 -1.96 26.65
CA ALA A 570 -29.80 -2.22 27.25
C ALA A 570 -30.93 -2.19 26.20
N LEU A 571 -30.92 -3.19 25.31
CA LEU A 571 -31.89 -3.35 24.22
C LEU A 571 -33.20 -3.97 24.72
N PRO A 572 -34.35 -3.67 24.08
CA PRO A 572 -35.59 -4.38 24.35
C PRO A 572 -35.43 -5.90 24.09
N PRO A 573 -36.30 -6.75 24.65
CA PRO A 573 -36.25 -8.18 24.40
C PRO A 573 -36.64 -8.48 22.94
N PRO A 574 -35.79 -9.15 22.16
CA PRO A 574 -36.12 -9.58 20.80
C PRO A 574 -36.98 -10.85 20.81
N LYS A 575 -37.61 -11.13 19.67
CA LYS A 575 -38.32 -12.39 19.43
C LYS A 575 -37.34 -13.55 19.21
N GLU A 576 -36.27 -13.28 18.47
CA GLU A 576 -35.26 -14.27 18.11
C GLU A 576 -33.88 -13.60 18.11
N VAL A 577 -32.88 -14.32 18.62
CA VAL A 577 -31.48 -13.91 18.61
C VAL A 577 -30.63 -15.07 18.16
N LYS A 578 -29.76 -14.82 17.19
CA LYS A 578 -28.71 -15.75 16.79
C LYS A 578 -27.37 -15.05 16.95
N THR A 579 -26.39 -15.78 17.46
CA THR A 579 -25.03 -15.27 17.66
C THR A 579 -24.04 -16.31 17.16
N GLU A 580 -23.15 -15.88 16.28
CA GLU A 580 -22.06 -16.69 15.77
C GLU A 580 -20.75 -15.92 15.87
N GLY A 581 -19.80 -16.45 16.63
CA GLY A 581 -18.53 -15.78 16.87
C GLY A 581 -18.71 -14.42 17.53
N ARG A 582 -18.46 -13.35 16.76
CA ARG A 582 -18.55 -11.96 17.22
C ARG A 582 -19.71 -11.19 16.59
N PHE A 583 -20.61 -11.88 15.89
CA PHE A 583 -21.73 -11.27 15.18
C PHE A 583 -23.05 -11.78 15.75
N THR A 584 -23.98 -10.85 15.94
CA THR A 584 -25.31 -11.11 16.48
C THR A 584 -26.36 -10.52 15.56
N ILE A 585 -27.40 -11.30 15.29
CA ILE A 585 -28.64 -10.84 14.66
C ILE A 585 -29.76 -10.98 15.67
N ALA A 586 -30.54 -9.91 15.84
CA ALA A 586 -31.71 -9.89 16.70
C ALA A 586 -32.94 -9.41 15.91
N ILE A 587 -34.01 -10.21 15.93
CA ILE A 587 -35.26 -9.94 15.21
C ILE A 587 -36.32 -9.49 16.22
N TYR A 588 -36.91 -8.33 15.95
CA TYR A 588 -37.96 -7.70 16.74
C TYR A 588 -39.23 -7.65 15.89
N ASN A 589 -40.28 -8.34 16.31
CA ASN A 589 -41.59 -8.21 15.68
C ASN A 589 -42.35 -7.02 16.27
N SER A 590 -43.25 -6.44 15.47
CA SER A 590 -44.33 -5.61 16.00
C SER A 590 -45.10 -6.38 17.07
N THR A 591 -45.02 -5.96 18.32
CA THR A 591 -46.04 -6.33 19.32
C THR A 591 -47.34 -5.67 18.87
N LYS A 592 -48.28 -6.47 18.35
CA LYS A 592 -49.66 -6.03 18.14
C LYS A 592 -50.28 -5.49 19.42
#